data_AF-A0A7C3FH00-F1
#
_entry.id   AF-A0A7C3FH00-F1
#
_cell.length_a   1.000
_cell.length_b   1.000
_cell.length_c   1.000
_cell.angle_alpha   90.00
_cell.angle_beta   90.00
_cell.angle_gamma   90.00
#
_symmetry.space_group_name_H-M   'P 1'
#
loop_
_entity.id
_entity.type
_entity.pdbx_description
1 polymer ?
#
loop_
_entity_poly.entity_id
_entity_poly.type
_entity_poly.pdbx_seq_one_letter_code
_entity_poly.pdbx_strand_id
1 'polypeptide(L)' 'EESSEAQRALLGLIANAEEAALPEEKIMAQLSSGFDPQEIRAALRYFLRRDVLIEREGGHAFRAPLLKTWVRQQTR' A
#
# COMPACT_ATOMS: atom_id res chain seq x y z
N GLU A 1 -7.62 -4.65 -16.78
CA GLU A 1 -7.19 -5.46 -15.62
C GLU A 1 -5.87 -4.98 -15.00
N GLU A 2 -5.37 -3.78 -15.34
CA GLU A 2 -3.97 -3.39 -15.05
C GLU A 2 -3.65 -2.96 -13.61
N SER A 3 -4.63 -2.72 -12.75
CA SER A 3 -4.35 -2.16 -11.41
C SER A 3 -4.11 -3.21 -10.31
N SER A 4 -4.13 -4.52 -10.60
CA SER A 4 -4.02 -5.54 -9.56
C SER A 4 -2.61 -5.83 -9.08
N GLU A 5 -1.59 -5.68 -9.91
CA GLU A 5 -0.21 -6.06 -9.55
C GLU A 5 0.46 -5.03 -8.64
N ALA A 6 0.39 -3.74 -8.99
CA ALA A 6 0.88 -2.65 -8.14
C ALA A 6 0.18 -2.66 -6.76
N GLN A 7 -1.11 -2.95 -6.74
CA GLN A 7 -1.90 -3.09 -5.51
C GLN A 7 -1.41 -4.25 -4.64
N ARG A 8 -1.18 -5.44 -5.22
CA ARG A 8 -0.66 -6.60 -4.49
C ARG A 8 0.76 -6.37 -3.99
N ALA A 9 1.63 -5.78 -4.81
CA ALA A 9 2.99 -5.45 -4.44
C ALA A 9 3.03 -4.45 -3.27
N LEU A 10 2.19 -3.42 -3.31
CA LEU A 10 2.04 -2.44 -2.23
C LEU A 10 1.53 -3.10 -0.93
N LEU A 11 0.53 -3.98 -1.00
CA LEU A 11 0.06 -4.72 0.17
C LEU A 11 1.14 -5.62 0.75
N GLY A 12 1.88 -6.34 -0.10
CA GLY A 12 3.00 -7.18 0.35
C GLY A 12 4.10 -6.37 1.03
N LEU A 13 4.43 -5.20 0.49
CA LEU A 13 5.42 -4.30 1.06
C LEU A 13 5.00 -3.81 2.46
N ILE A 14 3.75 -3.36 2.60
CA ILE A 14 3.26 -2.80 3.88
C ILE A 14 2.94 -3.92 4.88
N ALA A 15 2.59 -5.14 4.43
CA ALA A 15 2.44 -6.31 5.29
C ALA A 15 3.75 -6.64 6.02
N ASN A 16 4.87 -6.63 5.30
CA ASN A 16 6.19 -6.90 5.85
C ASN A 16 6.68 -5.80 6.80
N ALA A 17 6.07 -4.61 6.77
CA ALA A 17 6.45 -3.50 7.63
C ALA A 17 5.87 -3.60 9.05
N GLU A 18 5.10 -4.66 9.36
CA GLU A 18 4.62 -5.03 10.70
C GLU A 18 4.26 -3.82 11.59
N GLU A 19 3.36 -2.96 11.10
CA GLU A 19 2.81 -1.79 11.80
C GLU A 19 3.64 -0.50 11.81
N ALA A 20 4.87 -0.53 11.31
CA ALA A 20 5.61 0.71 11.04
C ALA A 20 4.91 1.51 9.94
N ALA A 21 4.75 2.82 10.14
CA ALA A 21 4.34 3.70 9.07
C ALA A 21 5.47 3.73 8.02
N LEU A 22 5.16 3.38 6.77
CA LEU A 22 6.12 3.40 5.68
C LEU A 22 6.04 4.75 4.95
N PRO A 23 7.13 5.52 4.86
CA PRO A 23 7.14 6.76 4.08
C PRO A 23 6.84 6.52 2.60
N GLU A 24 6.11 7.44 1.95
CA GLU A 24 5.81 7.39 0.51
C GLU A 24 7.09 7.20 -0.29
N GLU A 25 8.14 7.96 0.02
CA GLU A 25 9.44 7.87 -0.65
C GLU A 25 10.01 6.45 -0.63
N LYS A 26 9.91 5.76 0.51
CA LYS A 26 10.39 4.38 0.67
C LYS A 26 9.53 3.38 -0.10
N ILE A 27 8.21 3.61 -0.17
CA ILE A 27 7.29 2.80 -0.99
C ILE A 27 7.65 2.96 -2.46
N MET A 28 7.80 4.20 -2.91
CA MET A 28 8.10 4.55 -4.29
C MET A 28 9.44 3.96 -4.70
N ALA A 29 10.49 4.11 -3.89
CA ALA A 29 11.81 3.56 -4.18
C ALA A 29 11.84 2.02 -4.27
N GLN A 30 11.02 1.32 -3.49
CA GLN A 30 10.98 -0.15 -3.53
C GLN A 30 10.14 -0.69 -4.69
N LEU A 31 9.13 0.05 -5.14
CA LEU A 31 8.24 -0.38 -6.21
C LEU A 31 8.62 0.19 -7.58
N SER A 32 9.48 1.21 -7.65
CA SER A 32 9.89 1.87 -8.90
C SER A 32 10.67 0.99 -9.87
N SER A 33 11.13 -0.19 -9.43
CA SER A 33 11.79 -1.17 -10.31
C SER A 33 10.81 -1.96 -11.18
N GLY A 34 9.52 -1.98 -10.83
CA GLY A 34 8.50 -2.78 -11.51
C GLY A 34 7.20 -2.04 -11.84
N PHE A 35 7.00 -0.82 -11.32
CA PHE A 35 5.76 -0.04 -11.51
C PHE A 35 6.05 1.43 -11.75
N ASP A 36 5.20 2.08 -12.54
CA ASP A 36 5.26 3.54 -12.73
C ASP A 36 4.84 4.27 -11.44
N PRO A 37 5.48 5.41 -11.10
CA PRO A 37 5.05 6.29 -10.01
C PRO A 37 3.54 6.57 -9.95
N GLN A 38 2.88 6.72 -11.10
CA GLN A 38 1.44 6.95 -11.17
C GLN A 38 0.63 5.72 -10.75
N GLU A 39 1.08 4.52 -11.09
CA GLU A 39 0.45 3.26 -10.69
C GLU A 39 0.58 3.04 -9.18
N ILE A 40 1.75 3.31 -8.61
CA ILE A 40 1.99 3.22 -7.17
C ILE A 40 1.08 4.21 -6.42
N ARG A 41 1.01 5.46 -6.89
CA ARG A 41 0.09 6.47 -6.31
C ARG A 41 -1.38 6.09 -6.50
N ALA A 42 -1.75 5.48 -7.62
CA ALA A 42 -3.10 4.98 -7.83
C ALA A 42 -3.45 3.86 -6.83
N ALA A 43 -2.51 2.94 -6.56
CA ALA A 43 -2.66 1.90 -5.56
C ALA A 43 -2.77 2.46 -4.14
N LEU A 44 -1.94 3.45 -3.78
CA LEU A 44 -2.04 4.15 -2.49
C LEU A 44 -3.42 4.79 -2.31
N ARG A 45 -3.87 5.59 -3.28
CA ARG A 45 -5.20 6.21 -3.26
C ARG A 45 -6.33 5.20 -3.18
N TYR A 46 -6.19 4.06 -3.87
CA TYR A 46 -7.18 3.00 -3.84
C TYR A 46 -7.36 2.42 -2.43
N PHE A 47 -6.26 2.14 -1.72
CA PHE A 47 -6.34 1.58 -0.38
C PHE A 47 -6.68 2.60 0.71
N LEU A 48 -6.30 3.87 0.53
CA LEU A 48 -6.73 4.96 1.40
C LEU A 48 -8.26 5.12 1.36
N ARG A 49 -8.86 5.12 0.16
CA ARG A 49 -10.33 5.23 0.01
C ARG A 49 -11.11 4.07 0.61
N ARG A 50 -10.46 2.94 0.88
CA ARG A 50 -11.09 1.73 1.45
C ARG A 50 -10.72 1.52 2.92
N ASP A 51 -10.12 2.52 3.55
CA ASP A 51 -9.63 2.48 4.93
C ASP A 51 -8.64 1.33 5.22
N VAL A 52 -8.05 0.75 4.17
CA VAL A 52 -7.03 -0.30 4.30
C VAL A 52 -5.71 0.34 4.72
N LEU A 53 -5.39 1.49 4.12
CA LEU A 53 -4.27 2.35 4.51
C LEU A 53 -4.77 3.57 5.26
N ILE A 54 -3.94 4.04 6.20
CA ILE A 54 -4.13 5.31 6.91
C ILE A 54 -2.87 6.13 6.74
N GLU A 55 -3.04 7.41 6.42
CA GLU A 55 -1.99 8.41 6.39
C GLU A 55 -1.54 8.81 7.81
N ARG A 56 -0.23 8.93 7.99
CA ARG A 56 0.44 9.40 9.19
C ARG A 56 1.47 10.47 8.81
N GLU A 57 1.95 11.20 9.80
CA GLU A 57 3.00 12.22 9.64
C GLU A 57 2.67 13.25 8.55
N GLY A 58 1.46 13.82 8.59
CA GLY A 58 1.05 14.88 7.65
C GLY A 58 0.77 14.40 6.21
N GLY A 59 0.58 13.09 5.98
CA GLY A 59 0.25 12.54 4.67
C GLY A 59 1.43 11.88 3.95
N HIS A 60 2.58 11.77 4.61
CA HIS A 60 3.82 11.27 4.00
C HIS A 60 4.18 9.84 4.38
N ALA A 61 3.48 9.24 5.35
CA ALA A 61 3.70 7.85 5.75
C ALA A 61 2.39 7.07 5.79
N PHE A 62 2.44 5.80 5.41
CA PHE A 62 1.26 4.94 5.29
C PHE A 62 1.39 3.73 6.19
N ARG A 63 0.32 3.43 6.93
CA ARG A 63 0.19 2.19 7.72
C ARG A 63 -1.05 1.44 7.27
N ALA A 64 -1.01 0.11 7.33
CA ALA A 64 -2.14 -0.73 6.99
C ALA A 64 -2.73 -1.47 8.23
N PRO A 65 -3.42 -0.78 9.15
CA PRO A 65 -3.91 -1.39 10.38
C PRO A 65 -4.98 -2.47 10.13
N LEU A 66 -5.77 -2.34 9.06
CA LEU A 66 -6.81 -3.30 8.70
C LEU A 66 -6.32 -4.40 7.74
N LEU A 67 -5.01 -4.44 7.45
CA LEU A 67 -4.46 -5.34 6.44
C LEU A 67 -4.71 -6.82 6.75
N LYS A 68 -4.49 -7.24 7.99
CA LYS A 68 -4.73 -8.63 8.43
C LYS A 68 -6.18 -9.05 8.25
N THR A 69 -7.12 -8.13 8.47
CA THR A 69 -8.55 -8.34 8.25
C THR A 69 -8.88 -8.41 6.76
N TRP A 70 -8.28 -7.53 5.95
CA TRP A 70 -8.55 -7.42 4.52
C TRP A 70 -7.97 -8.60 3.71
N VAL A 71 -6.74 -9.02 4.02
CA VAL A 71 -6.10 -10.20 3.41
C VAL A 71 -6.87 -11.48 3.75
N ARG A 72 -7.37 -11.59 4.99
CA ARG A 72 -8.24 -12.72 5.42
C ARG A 72 -9.59 -12.74 4.69
N GLN A 73 -10.11 -11.59 4.26
CA GLN A 73 -11.35 -11.51 3.48
C GLN A 73 -11.15 -11.89 2.01
N GLN A 74 -9.98 -11.64 1.41
CA GLN A 74 -9.71 -12.02 0.01
C GLN A 74 -9.36 -13.51 -0.19
N THR A 75 -8.97 -14.20 0.87
CA THR A 75 -8.59 -15.63 0.83
C THR A 75 -9.75 -16.57 1.16
N ARG A 76 -10.98 -16.09 1.04
CA ARG A 76 -12.22 -16.86 1.11
C ARG A 76 -12.95 -16.79 -0.21
#